data_AF-A8XFI2-F1
#
_entry.id   AF-A8XFI2-F1
#
_cell.length_a   1.000
_cell.length_b   1.000
_cell.length_c   1.000
_cell.angle_alpha   90.00
_cell.angle_beta   90.00
_cell.angle_gamma   90.00
#
_symmetry.space_group_name_H-M   'P 1'
#
loop_
_entity.id
_entity.type
_entity.pdbx_description
1 polymer ?
#
loop_
_entity_poly.entity_id
_entity_poly.type
_entity_poly.pdbx_seq_one_letter_code
_entity_poly.pdbx_strand_id
1 'polypeptide(L)'
;MTENFDFFIETCILYDTFHWKSPENSYQTICRKYGPDLISYTDFKALFNRISIENCNESTCKKNLAEILKSSYTALKSCILNDVSCGKSIDIAHDKILEVIGKVPWTHFQYWFQRFSDGNWDFGESPAPMAPEFMDLPIGIVKTIIENCDYSNQWTLRTVSRHLKIHVDLLKSPIGELKFRCNFDHFSLKIDKKYRIFGRENFKIQKYLYFYKNLDNLEISKNPNFEELAFLELAERLSNPKLKLEVLEFKAEQCQDFEKIEKILEQIGRKIWVKRVKIR
;
A
#
# COMPACT_ATOMS: atom_id res chain seq x y z
N MET A 1 -0.37 -42.58 -12.76
CA MET A 1 -1.18 -41.66 -11.91
C MET A 1 -0.70 -41.63 -10.46
N THR A 2 0.47 -42.21 -10.15
CA THR A 2 1.09 -42.29 -8.81
C THR A 2 2.17 -41.22 -8.58
N GLU A 3 2.84 -40.74 -9.64
CA GLU A 3 3.98 -39.80 -9.54
C GLU A 3 3.67 -38.43 -8.89
N ASN A 4 2.40 -38.01 -8.81
CA ASN A 4 2.04 -36.71 -8.21
C ASN A 4 1.79 -36.80 -6.70
N PHE A 5 1.44 -37.99 -6.18
CA PHE A 5 1.14 -38.17 -4.75
C PHE A 5 2.41 -38.32 -3.92
N ASP A 6 3.40 -39.06 -4.42
CA ASP A 6 4.67 -39.24 -3.72
C ASP A 6 5.38 -37.89 -3.57
N PHE A 7 5.47 -37.11 -4.65
CA PHE A 7 6.03 -35.76 -4.62
C PHE A 7 5.29 -34.83 -3.65
N PHE A 8 3.96 -34.91 -3.61
CA PHE A 8 3.14 -34.15 -2.65
C PHE A 8 3.48 -34.54 -1.21
N ILE A 9 3.46 -35.84 -0.88
CA ILE A 9 3.73 -36.34 0.47
C ILE A 9 5.15 -35.93 0.91
N GLU A 10 6.16 -36.15 0.07
CA GLU A 10 7.55 -35.77 0.39
C GLU A 10 7.71 -34.27 0.61
N THR A 11 7.07 -33.44 -0.22
CA THR A 11 7.07 -31.97 -0.06
C THR A 11 6.41 -31.56 1.26
N CYS A 12 5.25 -32.15 1.58
CA CYS A 12 4.54 -31.87 2.83
C CYS A 12 5.35 -32.29 4.06
N ILE A 13 6.00 -33.45 4.01
CA ILE A 13 6.89 -33.92 5.08
C ILE A 13 8.05 -32.95 5.26
N LEU A 14 8.77 -32.58 4.19
CA LEU A 14 9.90 -31.66 4.29
C LEU A 14 9.49 -30.30 4.86
N TYR A 15 8.34 -29.77 4.41
CA TYR A 15 7.76 -28.53 4.92
C TYR A 15 7.35 -28.63 6.39
N ASP A 16 6.70 -29.73 6.78
CA ASP A 16 6.28 -29.99 8.16
C ASP A 16 7.49 -30.21 9.10
N THR A 17 8.56 -30.87 8.62
CA THR A 17 9.83 -31.01 9.33
C THR A 17 10.48 -29.65 9.56
N PHE A 18 10.55 -28.78 8.55
CA PHE A 18 11.10 -27.43 8.69
C PHE A 18 10.34 -26.61 9.75
N HIS A 19 9.02 -26.79 9.84
CA HIS A 19 8.17 -26.12 10.83
C HIS A 19 7.95 -26.95 12.11
N TRP A 20 8.83 -27.89 12.42
CA TRP A 20 8.88 -28.63 13.69
C TRP A 20 7.59 -29.39 14.04
N LYS A 21 6.88 -29.88 13.03
CA LYS A 21 5.66 -30.67 13.22
C LYS A 21 6.01 -32.13 13.46
N SER A 22 5.29 -32.79 14.37
CA SER A 22 5.49 -34.22 14.62
C SER A 22 4.94 -35.08 13.47
N PRO A 23 5.45 -36.31 13.29
CA PRO A 23 4.93 -37.25 12.29
C PRO A 23 3.43 -37.54 12.49
N GLU A 24 2.96 -37.61 13.74
CA GLU A 24 1.55 -37.83 14.06
C GLU A 24 0.66 -36.69 13.54
N ASN A 25 1.05 -35.44 13.78
CA ASN A 25 0.30 -34.26 13.35
C ASN A 25 0.38 -34.08 11.82
N SER A 26 1.54 -34.37 11.24
CA SER A 26 1.72 -34.34 9.78
C SER A 26 0.82 -35.37 9.10
N TYR A 27 0.82 -36.61 9.59
CA TYR A 27 -0.04 -37.68 9.08
C TYR A 27 -1.53 -37.34 9.18
N GLN A 28 -1.99 -36.81 10.33
CA GLN A 28 -3.37 -36.36 10.49
C GLN A 28 -3.78 -35.32 9.43
N THR A 29 -2.87 -34.44 9.04
CA THR A 29 -3.13 -33.42 8.02
C THR A 29 -3.35 -34.05 6.65
N ILE A 30 -2.52 -35.04 6.28
CA ILE A 30 -2.66 -35.80 5.04
C ILE A 30 -3.98 -36.58 5.03
N CYS A 31 -4.32 -37.26 6.14
CA CYS A 31 -5.54 -38.05 6.25
C CYS A 31 -6.82 -37.21 6.19
N ARG A 32 -6.82 -35.97 6.72
CA ARG A 32 -7.99 -35.06 6.59
C ARG A 32 -8.38 -34.82 5.13
N LYS A 33 -7.40 -34.90 4.24
CA LYS A 33 -7.54 -34.54 2.83
C LYS A 33 -7.77 -35.75 1.93
N TYR A 34 -6.97 -36.81 2.10
CA TYR A 34 -6.98 -37.97 1.20
C TYR A 34 -7.46 -39.26 1.88
N GLY A 35 -7.82 -39.20 3.15
CA GLY A 35 -8.17 -40.37 3.94
C GLY A 35 -6.96 -41.20 4.37
N PRO A 36 -7.17 -42.20 5.24
CA PRO A 36 -6.11 -43.11 5.69
C PRO A 36 -5.70 -44.15 4.63
N ASP A 37 -6.50 -44.30 3.56
CA ASP A 37 -6.24 -45.29 2.51
C ASP A 37 -5.10 -44.88 1.56
N LEU A 38 -4.69 -43.59 1.58
CA LEU A 38 -3.61 -43.09 0.74
C LEU A 38 -2.25 -43.70 1.10
N ILE A 39 -1.93 -43.74 2.39
CA ILE A 39 -0.68 -44.28 2.92
C ILE A 39 -0.92 -44.71 4.36
N SER A 40 -0.40 -45.88 4.75
CA SER A 40 -0.51 -46.34 6.13
C SER A 40 0.33 -45.44 7.05
N TYR A 41 -0.07 -45.32 8.32
CA TYR A 41 0.72 -44.55 9.28
C TYR A 41 2.15 -45.07 9.43
N THR A 42 2.34 -46.40 9.38
CA THR A 42 3.65 -47.04 9.48
C THR A 42 4.57 -46.61 8.34
N ASP A 43 4.06 -46.67 7.09
CA ASP A 43 4.83 -46.28 5.91
C ASP A 43 5.11 -44.78 5.90
N PHE A 44 4.09 -43.97 6.24
CA PHE A 44 4.25 -42.53 6.37
C PHE A 44 5.33 -42.17 7.41
N LYS A 45 5.31 -42.82 8.58
CA LYS A 45 6.30 -42.57 9.64
C LYS A 45 7.71 -42.98 9.21
N ALA A 46 7.85 -44.07 8.46
CA ALA A 46 9.14 -44.47 7.90
C ALA A 46 9.67 -43.41 6.90
N LEU A 47 8.82 -42.91 6.00
CA LEU A 47 9.16 -41.81 5.09
C LEU A 47 9.53 -40.53 5.85
N PHE A 48 8.73 -40.16 6.85
CA PHE A 48 8.95 -38.95 7.66
C PHE A 48 10.32 -38.98 8.34
N ASN A 49 10.66 -40.12 8.95
CA ASN A 49 11.96 -40.30 9.61
C ASN A 49 13.11 -40.24 8.61
N ARG A 50 12.98 -40.88 7.45
CA ARG A 50 14.00 -40.85 6.39
C ARG A 50 14.29 -39.40 5.95
N ILE A 51 13.25 -38.66 5.57
CA ILE A 51 13.37 -37.27 5.11
C ILE A 51 13.91 -36.37 6.23
N SER A 52 13.47 -36.58 7.47
CA SER A 52 13.97 -35.81 8.62
C SER A 52 15.45 -36.06 8.89
N ILE A 53 15.96 -37.28 8.68
CA ILE A 53 17.39 -37.60 8.80
C ILE A 53 18.20 -36.94 7.68
N GLU A 54 17.71 -37.03 6.43
CA GLU A 54 18.34 -36.38 5.26
C GLU A 54 18.41 -34.85 5.41
N ASN A 55 17.50 -34.27 6.22
CA ASN A 55 17.36 -32.84 6.46
C ASN A 55 17.55 -32.47 7.94
N CYS A 56 18.42 -33.19 8.65
CA CYS A 56 18.53 -33.16 10.11
C CYS A 56 18.97 -31.81 10.73
N ASN A 57 19.55 -30.92 9.93
CA ASN A 57 19.86 -29.56 10.38
C ASN A 57 18.96 -28.55 9.66
N GLU A 58 18.51 -27.54 10.41
CA GLU A 58 17.54 -26.53 9.97
C GLU A 58 18.01 -25.79 8.70
N SER A 59 19.31 -25.50 8.60
CA SER A 59 19.91 -24.83 7.44
C SER A 59 19.79 -25.65 6.15
N THR A 60 20.12 -26.94 6.21
CA THR A 60 19.99 -27.89 5.10
C THR A 60 18.53 -28.10 4.74
N CYS A 61 17.66 -28.29 5.73
CA CYS A 61 16.22 -28.45 5.53
C CYS A 61 15.63 -27.24 4.80
N LYS A 62 15.92 -26.03 5.31
CA LYS A 62 15.50 -24.77 4.70
C LYS A 62 16.02 -24.60 3.28
N LYS A 63 17.30 -24.91 3.04
CA LYS A 63 17.92 -24.80 1.72
C LYS A 63 17.24 -25.72 0.70
N ASN A 64 17.06 -27.00 1.04
CA ASN A 64 16.44 -27.99 0.18
C ASN A 64 14.98 -27.64 -0.11
N LEU A 65 14.23 -27.24 0.93
CA LEU A 65 12.85 -26.79 0.77
C LEU A 65 12.77 -25.54 -0.11
N ALA A 66 13.65 -24.56 0.10
CA ALA A 66 13.68 -23.35 -0.72
C ALA A 66 14.01 -23.64 -2.19
N GLU A 67 14.90 -24.59 -2.46
CA GLU A 67 15.25 -25.01 -3.82
C GLU A 67 14.06 -25.66 -4.54
N ILE A 68 13.33 -26.55 -3.85
CA ILE A 68 12.13 -27.19 -4.37
C ILE A 68 11.01 -26.16 -4.61
N LEU A 69 10.75 -25.28 -3.66
CA LEU A 69 9.70 -24.27 -3.78
C LEU A 69 9.96 -23.23 -4.88
N LYS A 70 11.23 -22.92 -5.16
CA LYS A 70 11.62 -22.00 -6.24
C LYS A 70 11.56 -22.66 -7.62
N SER A 71 11.81 -23.96 -7.70
CA SER A 71 11.85 -24.71 -8.96
C SER A 71 10.51 -25.35 -9.34
N SER A 72 9.61 -25.53 -8.38
CA SER A 72 8.32 -26.21 -8.57
C SER A 72 7.15 -25.43 -8.00
N TYR A 73 6.32 -24.91 -8.90
CA TYR A 73 5.05 -24.28 -8.52
C TYR A 73 4.06 -25.28 -7.91
N THR A 74 4.15 -26.55 -8.31
CA THR A 74 3.42 -27.66 -7.70
C THR A 74 3.80 -27.80 -6.23
N ALA A 75 5.09 -27.74 -5.89
CA ALA A 75 5.52 -27.82 -4.48
C ALA A 75 4.98 -26.66 -3.64
N LEU A 76 4.97 -25.44 -4.19
CA LEU A 76 4.36 -24.29 -3.53
C LEU A 76 2.88 -24.53 -3.24
N LYS A 77 2.11 -25.02 -4.23
CA LYS A 77 0.70 -25.38 -4.05
C LYS A 77 0.53 -26.47 -2.98
N SER A 78 1.40 -27.49 -2.95
CA SER A 78 1.38 -28.54 -1.94
C SER A 78 1.51 -27.97 -0.51
N CYS A 79 2.44 -27.05 -0.29
CA CYS A 79 2.61 -26.38 1.00
C CYS A 79 1.39 -25.53 1.39
N ILE A 80 0.82 -24.77 0.44
CA ILE A 80 -0.40 -23.98 0.70
C ILE A 80 -1.57 -24.90 1.05
N LEU A 81 -1.76 -26.00 0.30
CA LEU A 81 -2.82 -26.97 0.58
C LEU A 81 -2.63 -27.66 1.94
N ASN A 82 -1.40 -28.00 2.31
CA ASN A 82 -1.08 -28.55 3.62
C ASN A 82 -1.47 -27.59 4.76
N ASP A 83 -1.24 -26.29 4.56
CA ASP A 83 -1.57 -25.26 5.53
C ASP A 83 -3.07 -25.02 5.69
N VAL A 84 -3.81 -25.02 4.57
CA VAL A 84 -5.28 -25.00 4.58
C VAL A 84 -5.83 -26.24 5.28
N SER A 85 -5.25 -27.43 5.02
CA SER A 85 -5.66 -28.69 5.67
C SER A 85 -5.38 -28.71 7.18
N CYS A 86 -4.41 -27.89 7.63
CA CYS A 86 -4.15 -27.65 9.04
C CYS A 86 -5.12 -26.63 9.67
N GLY A 87 -5.95 -25.95 8.87
CA GLY A 87 -6.81 -24.87 9.35
C GLY A 87 -6.06 -23.60 9.73
N LYS A 88 -4.87 -23.36 9.16
CA LYS A 88 -4.11 -22.13 9.40
C LYS A 88 -4.83 -20.94 8.76
N SER A 89 -4.64 -19.74 9.31
CA SER A 89 -5.06 -18.51 8.64
C SER A 89 -4.14 -18.20 7.46
N ILE A 90 -4.65 -17.38 6.52
CA ILE A 90 -3.90 -16.96 5.33
C ILE A 90 -2.59 -16.26 5.69
N ASP A 91 -2.59 -15.42 6.73
CA ASP A 91 -1.40 -14.68 7.18
C ASP A 91 -0.32 -15.63 7.73
N ILE A 92 -0.71 -16.57 8.61
CA ILE A 92 0.22 -17.55 9.19
C ILE A 92 0.83 -18.42 8.08
N ALA A 93 0.01 -18.86 7.13
CA ALA A 93 0.49 -19.68 6.03
C ALA A 93 1.45 -18.92 5.10
N HIS A 94 1.16 -17.63 4.85
CA HIS A 94 1.99 -16.77 4.02
C HIS A 94 3.36 -16.53 4.66
N ASP A 95 3.38 -16.16 5.94
CA ASP A 95 4.62 -15.85 6.67
C ASP A 95 5.55 -17.07 6.73
N LYS A 96 5.00 -18.27 6.94
CA LYS A 96 5.76 -19.51 6.92
C LYS A 96 6.42 -19.79 5.57
N ILE A 97 5.72 -19.55 4.47
CA ILE A 97 6.30 -19.73 3.14
C ILE A 97 7.36 -18.64 2.85
N LEU A 98 7.10 -17.39 3.25
CA LEU A 98 8.09 -16.31 3.13
C LEU A 98 9.36 -16.59 3.92
N GLU A 99 9.26 -17.21 5.09
CA GLU A 99 10.42 -17.61 5.88
C GLU A 99 11.39 -18.49 5.09
N VAL A 100 10.87 -19.32 4.18
CA VAL A 100 11.65 -20.26 3.35
C VAL A 100 12.22 -19.59 2.10
N ILE A 101 11.37 -18.98 1.26
CA ILE A 101 11.76 -18.50 -0.08
C ILE A 101 11.90 -16.98 -0.20
N GLY A 102 11.56 -16.22 0.83
CA GLY A 102 11.75 -14.77 0.95
C GLY A 102 10.78 -13.92 0.12
N LYS A 103 10.26 -14.44 -1.00
CA LYS A 103 9.30 -13.73 -1.84
C LYS A 103 8.37 -14.68 -2.57
N VAL A 104 7.07 -14.43 -2.43
CA VAL A 104 6.00 -15.01 -3.26
C VAL A 104 5.09 -13.87 -3.70
N PRO A 105 4.64 -13.83 -4.96
CA PRO A 105 3.60 -12.88 -5.34
C PRO A 105 2.34 -13.12 -4.50
N TRP A 106 1.96 -12.14 -3.67
CA TRP A 106 0.81 -12.23 -2.75
C TRP A 106 -0.44 -12.77 -3.44
N THR A 107 -0.68 -12.33 -4.66
CA THR A 107 -1.88 -12.65 -5.44
C THR A 107 -1.93 -14.10 -5.89
N HIS A 108 -0.77 -14.68 -6.26
CA HIS A 108 -0.65 -16.11 -6.52
C HIS A 108 -0.91 -16.91 -5.25
N PHE A 109 -0.30 -16.51 -4.13
CA PHE A 109 -0.51 -17.19 -2.84
C PHE A 109 -1.98 -17.13 -2.41
N GLN A 110 -2.56 -15.92 -2.40
CA GLN A 110 -3.95 -15.68 -2.00
C GLN A 110 -4.95 -16.46 -2.85
N TYR A 111 -4.74 -16.51 -4.18
CA TYR A 111 -5.60 -17.27 -5.08
C TYR A 111 -5.66 -18.75 -4.70
N TRP A 112 -4.49 -19.40 -4.57
CA TRP A 112 -4.44 -20.83 -4.23
C TRP A 112 -4.94 -21.11 -2.82
N PHE A 113 -4.60 -20.23 -1.87
CA PHE A 113 -5.08 -20.36 -0.50
C PHE A 113 -6.62 -20.32 -0.43
N GLN A 114 -7.24 -19.33 -1.09
CA GLN A 114 -8.70 -19.20 -1.13
C GLN A 114 -9.33 -20.39 -1.85
N ARG A 115 -8.81 -20.75 -3.03
CA ARG A 115 -9.29 -21.88 -3.82
C ARG A 115 -9.29 -23.17 -3.02
N PHE A 116 -8.20 -23.47 -2.31
CA PHE A 116 -8.12 -24.66 -1.45
C PHE A 116 -9.03 -24.56 -0.22
N SER A 117 -9.20 -23.37 0.35
CA SER A 117 -10.13 -23.13 1.46
C SER A 117 -11.59 -23.37 1.06
N ASP A 118 -11.93 -23.09 -0.21
CA ASP A 118 -13.25 -23.33 -0.78
C ASP A 118 -13.50 -24.82 -1.13
N GLY A 119 -12.54 -25.71 -0.86
CA GLY A 119 -12.64 -27.15 -1.14
C GLY A 119 -12.18 -27.57 -2.54
N ASN A 120 -11.74 -26.64 -3.39
CA ASN A 120 -11.27 -26.92 -4.75
C ASN A 120 -9.80 -27.33 -4.72
N TRP A 121 -9.57 -28.60 -4.43
CA TRP A 121 -8.25 -29.13 -4.08
C TRP A 121 -7.41 -29.65 -5.27
N ASP A 122 -7.89 -29.51 -6.50
CA ASP A 122 -7.11 -29.81 -7.69
C ASP A 122 -6.04 -28.72 -7.93
N PHE A 123 -4.91 -29.13 -8.50
CA PHE A 123 -3.80 -28.21 -8.72
C PHE A 123 -3.99 -27.34 -9.98
N GLY A 124 -5.05 -27.57 -10.77
CA GLY A 124 -5.41 -26.85 -11.99
C GLY A 124 -4.31 -26.78 -13.07
N GLU A 125 -4.70 -26.54 -14.32
CA GLU A 125 -3.74 -26.22 -15.41
C GLU A 125 -3.46 -24.72 -15.55
N SER A 126 -4.36 -23.87 -15.04
CA SER A 126 -4.23 -22.42 -15.18
C SER A 126 -3.28 -21.84 -14.13
N PRO A 127 -2.34 -20.95 -14.49
CA PRO A 127 -1.73 -20.05 -13.51
C PRO A 127 -2.85 -19.27 -12.81
N ALA A 128 -2.61 -18.83 -11.56
CA ALA A 128 -3.54 -17.94 -10.90
C ALA A 128 -3.83 -16.76 -11.85
N PRO A 129 -5.09 -16.28 -11.95
CA PRO A 129 -5.38 -15.10 -12.75
C PRO A 129 -4.39 -14.01 -12.30
N MET A 130 -3.66 -13.45 -13.27
CA MET A 130 -2.75 -12.35 -13.02
C MET A 130 -3.53 -11.32 -12.22
N ALA A 131 -3.01 -10.93 -11.07
CA ALA A 131 -3.71 -9.99 -10.21
C ALA A 131 -4.11 -8.78 -11.03
N PRO A 132 -5.39 -8.35 -11.01
CA PRO A 132 -5.74 -7.11 -11.65
C PRO A 132 -4.89 -6.02 -10.99
N GLU A 133 -4.03 -5.41 -11.79
CA GLU A 133 -3.31 -4.22 -11.40
C GLU A 133 -4.33 -3.08 -11.23
N PHE A 134 -3.92 -2.01 -10.56
CA PHE A 134 -4.78 -0.83 -10.43
C PHE A 134 -5.31 -0.34 -11.79
N MET A 135 -4.54 -0.54 -12.85
CA MET A 135 -4.89 -0.19 -14.23
C MET A 135 -5.91 -1.12 -14.89
N ASP A 136 -6.12 -2.32 -14.33
CA ASP A 136 -7.11 -3.29 -14.82
C ASP A 136 -8.51 -3.02 -14.23
N LEU A 137 -8.61 -2.11 -13.26
CA LEU A 137 -9.90 -1.66 -12.73
C LEU A 137 -10.69 -0.91 -13.81
N PRO A 138 -12.02 -1.10 -13.88
CA PRO A 138 -12.86 -0.31 -14.76
C PRO A 138 -12.67 1.18 -14.51
N ILE A 139 -12.62 1.96 -15.59
CA ILE A 139 -12.31 3.40 -15.51
C ILE A 139 -13.24 4.17 -14.56
N GLY A 140 -14.50 3.74 -14.43
CA GLY A 140 -15.45 4.31 -13.47
C GLY A 140 -14.97 4.18 -12.03
N ILE A 141 -14.42 3.02 -11.64
CA ILE A 141 -13.89 2.76 -10.29
C ILE A 141 -12.64 3.60 -10.03
N VAL A 142 -11.72 3.66 -11.00
CA VAL A 142 -10.50 4.48 -10.89
C VAL A 142 -10.84 5.95 -10.68
N LYS A 143 -11.83 6.49 -11.42
CA LYS A 143 -12.32 7.85 -11.23
C LYS A 143 -12.88 8.08 -9.83
N THR A 144 -13.73 7.18 -9.35
CA THR A 144 -14.29 7.27 -7.99
C THR A 144 -13.19 7.29 -6.92
N ILE A 145 -12.14 6.48 -7.06
CA ILE A 145 -11.01 6.47 -6.13
C ILE A 145 -10.28 7.81 -6.13
N ILE A 146 -9.97 8.35 -7.32
CA ILE A 146 -9.28 9.64 -7.46
C ILE A 146 -10.13 10.77 -6.87
N GLU A 147 -11.44 10.78 -7.11
CA GLU A 147 -12.38 11.78 -6.59
C GLU A 147 -12.48 11.77 -5.06
N ASN A 148 -12.31 10.61 -4.42
CA ASN A 148 -12.32 10.46 -2.96
C ASN A 148 -10.95 10.72 -2.31
N CYS A 149 -9.88 10.85 -3.08
CA CYS A 149 -8.56 11.20 -2.57
C CYS A 149 -8.47 12.68 -2.21
N ASP A 150 -7.68 13.02 -1.19
CA ASP A 150 -7.35 14.41 -0.91
C ASP A 150 -6.41 15.01 -1.96
N TYR A 151 -6.24 16.34 -1.96
CA TYR A 151 -5.40 17.03 -2.95
C TYR A 151 -3.96 16.48 -3.01
N SER A 152 -3.38 16.13 -1.84
CA SER A 152 -2.01 15.64 -1.76
C SER A 152 -1.89 14.29 -2.47
N ASN A 153 -2.80 13.38 -2.19
CA ASN A 153 -2.85 12.05 -2.80
C ASN A 153 -3.21 12.12 -4.28
N GLN A 154 -4.11 13.01 -4.69
CA GLN A 154 -4.37 13.25 -6.11
C GLN A 154 -3.12 13.76 -6.85
N TRP A 155 -2.32 14.63 -6.22
CA TRP A 155 -1.05 15.10 -6.79
C TRP A 155 -0.03 13.97 -6.92
N THR A 156 0.05 13.08 -5.93
CA THR A 156 0.87 11.86 -6.02
C THR A 156 0.38 10.97 -7.16
N LEU A 157 -0.93 10.69 -7.27
CA LEU A 157 -1.49 9.87 -8.34
C LEU A 157 -1.20 10.45 -9.74
N ARG A 158 -1.21 11.78 -9.86
CA ARG A 158 -0.84 12.49 -11.09
C ARG A 158 0.59 12.24 -11.55
N THR A 159 1.54 12.01 -10.64
CA THR A 159 2.96 11.81 -10.98
C THR A 159 3.33 10.36 -11.25
N VAL A 160 2.53 9.41 -10.75
CA VAL A 160 2.79 7.96 -10.88
C VAL A 160 2.71 7.47 -12.32
N SER A 161 1.70 7.88 -13.10
CA SER A 161 1.56 7.40 -14.49
C SER A 161 0.89 8.42 -15.42
N ARG A 162 1.17 8.30 -16.73
CA ARG A 162 0.53 9.13 -17.77
C ARG A 162 -0.99 8.93 -17.80
N HIS A 163 -1.47 7.72 -17.55
CA HIS A 163 -2.90 7.42 -17.57
C HIS A 163 -3.64 8.03 -16.38
N LEU A 164 -3.10 7.87 -15.17
CA LEU A 164 -3.62 8.52 -13.97
C LEU A 164 -3.61 10.03 -14.10
N LYS A 165 -2.52 10.60 -14.65
CA LYS A 165 -2.42 12.03 -14.92
C LYS A 165 -3.59 12.55 -15.75
N ILE A 166 -3.97 11.86 -16.82
CA ILE A 166 -5.10 12.25 -17.68
C ILE A 166 -6.39 12.28 -16.87
N HIS A 167 -6.65 11.25 -16.05
CA HIS A 167 -7.87 11.19 -15.24
C HIS A 167 -7.91 12.24 -14.14
N VAL A 168 -6.81 12.44 -13.41
CA VAL A 168 -6.68 13.53 -12.43
C VAL A 168 -6.86 14.90 -13.09
N ASP A 169 -6.32 15.08 -14.31
CA ASP A 169 -6.45 16.33 -15.10
C ASP A 169 -7.87 16.62 -15.58
N LEU A 170 -8.67 15.58 -15.84
CA LEU A 170 -10.06 15.71 -16.31
C LEU A 170 -11.03 16.06 -15.18
N LEU A 171 -10.66 15.77 -13.93
CA LEU A 171 -11.45 16.17 -12.78
C LEU A 171 -11.44 17.70 -12.63
N LYS A 172 -12.57 18.25 -12.16
CA LYS A 172 -12.66 19.66 -11.80
C LYS A 172 -11.50 20.00 -10.85
N SER A 173 -10.83 21.13 -11.08
CA SER A 173 -9.57 21.44 -10.37
C SER A 173 -9.73 21.17 -8.87
N PRO A 174 -8.84 20.35 -8.31
CA PRO A 174 -9.05 19.78 -6.98
C PRO A 174 -8.93 20.81 -5.86
N ILE A 175 -8.46 22.02 -6.18
CA ILE A 175 -8.43 23.15 -5.26
C ILE A 175 -9.64 24.03 -5.52
N GLY A 176 -10.63 23.95 -4.64
CA GLY A 176 -11.75 24.88 -4.65
C GLY A 176 -11.33 26.24 -4.10
N GLU A 177 -10.57 26.25 -3.01
CA GLU A 177 -10.23 27.46 -2.26
C GLU A 177 -8.75 27.54 -1.91
N LEU A 178 -8.10 28.63 -2.31
CA LEU A 178 -6.77 29.02 -1.83
C LEU A 178 -6.88 30.32 -1.06
N LYS A 179 -6.46 30.31 0.21
CA LYS A 179 -6.36 31.53 1.03
C LYS A 179 -4.96 31.66 1.59
N PHE A 180 -4.35 32.81 1.41
CA PHE A 180 -3.07 33.12 2.02
C PHE A 180 -3.22 34.35 2.91
N ARG A 181 -2.80 34.23 4.17
CA ARG A 181 -2.89 35.31 5.15
C ARG A 181 -1.53 35.61 5.76
N CYS A 182 -1.17 36.88 5.74
CA CYS A 182 -0.01 37.44 6.40
C CYS A 182 -0.48 38.14 7.68
N ASN A 183 -0.20 37.55 8.84
CA ASN A 183 -0.52 38.14 10.14
C ASN A 183 0.77 38.60 10.82
N PHE A 184 0.68 39.46 11.84
CA PHE A 184 1.84 40.06 12.53
C PHE A 184 2.90 39.06 13.03
N ASP A 185 2.53 37.84 13.42
CA ASP A 185 3.46 36.86 14.00
C ASP A 185 3.52 35.50 13.27
N HIS A 186 2.74 35.33 12.20
CA HIS A 186 2.72 34.10 11.41
C HIS A 186 2.03 34.29 10.04
N PHE A 187 2.35 33.39 9.11
CA PHE A 187 1.65 33.23 7.85
C PHE A 187 0.76 32.00 7.88
N SER A 188 -0.35 32.02 7.15
CA SER A 188 -1.21 30.86 6.97
C SER A 188 -1.58 30.66 5.51
N LEU A 189 -1.39 29.45 5.02
CA LEU A 189 -1.84 28.99 3.71
C LEU A 189 -2.95 27.96 3.92
N LYS A 190 -4.15 28.26 3.41
CA LYS A 190 -5.29 27.37 3.41
C LYS A 190 -5.53 26.86 1.99
N ILE A 191 -5.59 25.54 1.86
CA ILE A 191 -6.01 24.86 0.63
C ILE A 191 -7.22 23.99 1.00
N ASP A 192 -8.40 24.42 0.55
CA ASP A 192 -9.71 23.82 0.87
C ASP A 192 -10.01 23.66 2.36
N LYS A 193 -9.70 22.49 2.93
CA LYS A 193 -9.91 22.16 4.35
C LYS A 193 -8.61 22.11 5.14
N LYS A 194 -7.47 22.09 4.47
CA LYS A 194 -6.14 21.99 5.09
C LYS A 194 -5.55 23.36 5.34
N TYR A 195 -4.91 23.52 6.49
CA TYR A 195 -4.21 24.71 6.92
C TYR A 195 -2.74 24.38 7.13
N ARG A 196 -1.87 25.23 6.61
CA ARG A 196 -0.45 25.22 6.94
C ARG A 196 -0.08 26.58 7.52
N ILE A 197 0.51 26.56 8.71
CA ILE A 197 0.95 27.75 9.42
C ILE A 197 2.47 27.80 9.45
N PHE A 198 3.02 28.97 9.15
CA PHE A 198 4.44 29.26 9.22
C PHE A 198 4.65 30.32 10.28
N GLY A 199 5.39 29.98 11.33
CA GLY A 199 5.70 30.91 12.41
C GLY A 199 7.14 30.78 12.85
N ARG A 200 7.61 31.79 13.58
CA ARG A 200 8.84 31.72 14.36
C ARG A 200 8.78 30.60 15.41
N GLU A 201 9.93 30.19 15.95
CA GLU A 201 10.05 29.06 16.88
C GLU A 201 9.12 29.16 18.11
N ASN A 202 9.00 30.38 18.66
CA ASN A 202 8.15 30.65 19.82
C ASN A 202 6.66 30.91 19.47
N PHE A 203 6.23 30.66 18.23
CA PHE A 203 4.84 30.76 17.83
C PHE A 203 3.95 29.83 18.67
N LYS A 204 2.82 30.38 19.16
CA LYS A 204 1.85 29.69 20.02
C LYS A 204 0.48 29.67 19.36
N ILE A 205 0.15 28.55 18.72
CA ILE A 205 -1.13 28.34 18.04
C ILE A 205 -2.34 28.51 18.96
N GLN A 206 -2.17 28.29 20.26
CA GLN A 206 -3.23 28.42 21.27
C GLN A 206 -3.91 29.80 21.24
N LYS A 207 -3.18 30.85 20.86
CA LYS A 207 -3.72 32.21 20.72
C LYS A 207 -4.73 32.36 19.56
N TYR A 208 -4.73 31.41 18.62
CA TYR A 208 -5.47 31.51 17.35
C TYR A 208 -6.42 30.34 17.10
N LEU A 209 -6.65 29.47 18.10
CA LEU A 209 -7.53 28.30 17.97
C LEU A 209 -8.94 28.64 17.46
N TYR A 210 -9.48 29.80 17.84
CA TYR A 210 -10.80 30.24 17.39
C TYR A 210 -10.88 30.54 15.88
N PHE A 211 -9.77 30.86 15.23
CA PHE A 211 -9.69 31.04 13.79
C PHE A 211 -9.54 29.72 13.03
N TYR A 212 -8.88 28.73 13.65
CA TYR A 212 -8.53 27.45 13.05
C TYR A 212 -9.43 26.35 13.63
N LYS A 213 -10.70 26.33 13.20
CA LYS A 213 -11.78 25.51 13.77
C LYS A 213 -11.54 23.98 13.75
N ASN A 214 -10.56 23.48 13.01
CA ASN A 214 -10.27 22.05 12.89
C ASN A 214 -8.75 21.84 12.92
N LEU A 215 -8.24 21.26 14.03
CA LEU A 215 -6.82 21.00 14.25
C LEU A 215 -6.31 19.76 13.49
N ASP A 216 -7.19 18.82 13.13
CA ASP A 216 -6.80 17.57 12.47
C ASP A 216 -6.27 17.80 11.05
N ASN A 217 -6.52 18.98 10.49
CA ASN A 217 -6.05 19.40 9.17
C ASN A 217 -5.02 20.54 9.25
N LEU A 218 -4.41 20.73 10.43
CA LEU A 218 -3.45 21.80 10.67
C LEU A 218 -2.02 21.28 10.72
N GLU A 219 -1.18 21.80 9.84
CA GLU A 219 0.27 21.62 9.87
C GLU A 219 0.96 22.90 10.34
N ILE A 220 1.92 22.79 11.24
CA ILE A 220 2.67 23.94 11.77
C ILE A 220 4.15 23.75 11.47
N SER A 221 4.70 24.67 10.68
CA SER A 221 6.13 24.80 10.44
C SER A 221 6.70 25.94 11.28
N LYS A 222 7.69 25.61 12.11
CA LYS A 222 8.40 26.57 12.96
C LYS A 222 9.82 26.72 12.45
N ASN A 223 10.16 27.90 11.97
CA ASN A 223 11.46 28.14 11.36
C ASN A 223 11.88 29.61 11.52
N PRO A 224 13.18 29.94 11.67
CA PRO A 224 13.65 31.32 11.61
C PRO A 224 13.27 32.04 10.31
N ASN A 225 13.28 31.32 9.17
CA ASN A 225 12.97 31.83 7.84
C ASN A 225 11.51 31.51 7.43
N PHE A 226 10.59 31.47 8.39
CA PHE A 226 9.20 31.07 8.17
C PHE A 226 8.48 31.90 7.10
N GLU A 227 8.82 33.18 6.97
CA GLU A 227 8.28 34.08 5.96
C GLU A 227 8.68 33.63 4.54
N GLU A 228 9.97 33.40 4.31
CA GLU A 228 10.48 32.95 3.01
C GLU A 228 9.84 31.62 2.59
N LEU A 229 9.71 30.68 3.54
CA LEU A 229 9.05 29.40 3.31
C LEU A 229 7.56 29.55 2.94
N ALA A 230 6.86 30.48 3.59
CA ALA A 230 5.44 30.73 3.31
C ALA A 230 5.23 31.25 1.89
N PHE A 231 6.05 32.22 1.47
CA PHE A 231 5.99 32.79 0.13
C PHE A 231 6.48 31.82 -0.95
N LEU A 232 7.50 31.02 -0.66
CA LEU A 232 7.97 29.96 -1.56
C LEU A 232 6.86 28.96 -1.84
N GLU A 233 6.18 28.46 -0.81
CA GLU A 233 5.08 27.50 -1.02
C GLU A 233 3.90 28.15 -1.74
N LEU A 234 3.56 29.40 -1.43
CA LEU A 234 2.54 30.13 -2.19
C LEU A 234 2.89 30.19 -3.69
N ALA A 235 4.13 30.56 -4.01
CA ALA A 235 4.61 30.62 -5.39
C ALA A 235 4.54 29.25 -6.08
N GLU A 236 4.94 28.18 -5.42
CA GLU A 236 4.82 26.82 -5.95
C GLU A 236 3.37 26.44 -6.27
N ARG A 237 2.43 26.73 -5.37
CA ARG A 237 1.00 26.44 -5.59
C ARG A 237 0.44 27.24 -6.76
N LEU A 238 0.74 28.53 -6.80
CA LEU A 238 0.25 29.43 -7.85
C LEU A 238 0.95 29.20 -9.20
N SER A 239 2.13 28.59 -9.24
CA SER A 239 2.84 28.26 -10.49
C SER A 239 2.18 27.14 -11.30
N ASN A 240 1.25 26.37 -10.70
CA ASN A 240 0.58 25.27 -11.39
C ASN A 240 -0.27 25.76 -12.59
N PRO A 241 0.14 25.48 -13.86
CA PRO A 241 -0.49 26.03 -15.07
C PRO A 241 -1.97 25.64 -15.23
N LYS A 242 -2.42 24.57 -14.56
CA LYS A 242 -3.81 24.08 -14.62
C LYS A 242 -4.66 24.50 -13.42
N LEU A 243 -4.14 25.39 -12.57
CA LEU A 243 -4.85 25.89 -11.40
C LEU A 243 -6.14 26.60 -11.80
N LYS A 244 -7.28 26.13 -11.30
CA LYS A 244 -8.58 26.77 -11.45
C LYS A 244 -9.24 26.85 -10.08
N LEU A 245 -9.45 28.06 -9.56
CA LEU A 245 -9.95 28.28 -8.21
C LEU A 245 -11.41 28.75 -8.22
N GLU A 246 -12.21 28.28 -7.26
CA GLU A 246 -13.51 28.89 -6.95
C GLU A 246 -13.32 30.16 -6.10
N VAL A 247 -12.29 30.17 -5.23
CA VAL A 247 -11.92 31.30 -4.37
C VAL A 247 -10.41 31.45 -4.30
N LEU A 248 -9.94 32.68 -4.52
CA LEU A 248 -8.60 33.14 -4.16
C LEU A 248 -8.74 34.28 -3.16
N GLU A 249 -8.19 34.13 -1.95
CA GLU A 249 -8.19 35.17 -0.92
C GLU A 249 -6.75 35.49 -0.50
N PHE A 250 -6.37 36.76 -0.61
CA PHE A 250 -5.19 37.32 0.03
C PHE A 250 -5.63 38.23 1.16
N LYS A 251 -5.07 38.02 2.34
CA LYS A 251 -5.24 38.94 3.46
C LYS A 251 -3.86 39.32 4.00
N ALA A 252 -3.56 40.61 4.14
CA ALA A 252 -2.33 41.02 4.79
C ALA A 252 -2.56 42.19 5.75
N GLU A 253 -1.89 42.15 6.88
CA GLU A 253 -1.92 43.24 7.86
C GLU A 253 -0.91 44.34 7.53
N GLN A 254 0.10 44.06 6.69
CA GLN A 254 1.15 44.99 6.29
C GLN A 254 1.19 45.16 4.77
N CYS A 255 1.41 46.38 4.28
CA CYS A 255 1.47 46.65 2.84
C CYS A 255 2.63 45.92 2.12
N GLN A 256 3.76 45.72 2.81
CA GLN A 256 4.96 45.07 2.26
C GLN A 256 4.68 43.62 1.83
N ASP A 257 3.74 42.95 2.50
CA ASP A 257 3.33 41.59 2.15
C ASP A 257 2.58 41.56 0.81
N PHE A 258 1.76 42.58 0.53
CA PHE A 258 1.07 42.68 -0.76
C PHE A 258 2.05 42.87 -1.91
N GLU A 259 3.10 43.67 -1.72
CA GLU A 259 4.16 43.84 -2.74
C GLU A 259 4.87 42.51 -3.05
N LYS A 260 5.06 41.63 -2.06
CA LYS A 260 5.62 40.30 -2.28
C LYS A 260 4.67 39.39 -3.04
N ILE A 261 3.38 39.41 -2.70
CA ILE A 261 2.35 38.65 -3.42
C ILE A 261 2.27 39.12 -4.88
N GLU A 262 2.30 40.43 -5.12
CA GLU A 262 2.26 41.02 -6.45
C GLU A 262 3.45 40.55 -7.30
N LYS A 263 4.67 40.61 -6.75
CA LYS A 263 5.88 40.07 -7.42
C LYS A 263 5.74 38.60 -7.80
N ILE A 264 5.16 37.76 -6.93
CA ILE A 264 4.90 36.34 -7.24
C ILE A 264 3.93 36.22 -8.42
N LEU A 265 2.85 37.00 -8.42
CA LEU A 265 1.85 36.98 -9.49
C LEU A 265 2.42 37.47 -10.82
N GLU A 266 3.28 38.48 -10.81
CA GLU A 266 3.99 38.98 -11.99
C GLU A 266 4.95 37.91 -12.56
N GLN A 267 5.74 37.26 -11.69
CA GLN A 267 6.68 36.21 -12.08
C GLN A 267 6.01 34.99 -12.72
N ILE A 268 4.78 34.67 -12.30
CA ILE A 268 4.00 33.58 -12.89
C ILE A 268 3.68 33.85 -14.36
N GLY A 269 3.58 35.12 -14.78
CA GLY A 269 3.51 35.51 -16.19
C GLY A 269 2.29 34.99 -16.97
N ARG A 270 1.27 34.48 -16.27
CA ARG A 270 0.03 33.95 -16.87
C ARG A 270 -1.19 34.29 -16.04
N LYS A 271 -2.35 34.28 -16.69
CA LYS A 271 -3.64 34.45 -16.01
C LYS A 271 -3.98 33.21 -15.19
N ILE A 272 -4.40 33.42 -13.94
CA ILE A 272 -4.96 32.37 -13.09
C ILE A 272 -6.48 32.41 -13.23
N TRP A 273 -7.11 31.26 -13.48
CA TRP A 273 -8.57 31.20 -13.55
C TRP A 273 -9.14 31.14 -12.13
N VAL A 274 -9.93 32.14 -11.77
CA VAL A 274 -10.55 32.26 -10.44
C VAL A 274 -11.98 32.77 -10.59
N LYS A 275 -12.95 32.13 -9.94
CA LYS A 275 -14.34 32.64 -9.95
C LYS A 275 -14.55 33.83 -9.02
N ARG A 276 -13.91 33.84 -7.85
CA ARG A 276 -14.03 34.91 -6.85
C ARG A 276 -12.66 35.26 -6.28
N VAL A 277 -12.29 36.53 -6.38
CA VAL A 277 -11.06 37.07 -5.79
C VAL A 277 -11.43 37.96 -4.61
N LYS A 278 -10.70 37.84 -3.50
CA LYS A 278 -10.80 38.71 -2.32
C LYS A 278 -9.41 39.16 -1.93
N ILE A 279 -9.24 40.46 -1.78
CA ILE A 279 -7.99 41.09 -1.33
C ILE A 279 -8.40 41.96 -0.13
N ARG A 280 -7.78 41.75 1.04
CA ARG A 280 -8.23 42.32 2.32
C ARG A 280 -7.09 42.77 3.22
#